data_AF-A0A1E4UT11-F1
#
_entry.id   AF-A0A1E4UT11-F1
#
_cell.length_a   1.000
_cell.length_b   1.000
_cell.length_c   1.000
_cell.angle_alpha   90.00
_cell.angle_beta   90.00
_cell.angle_gamma   90.00
#
_symmetry.space_group_name_H-M   'P 1'
#
loop_
_entity.id
_entity.type
_entity.pdbx_description
1 polymer ?
#
loop_
_entity_poly.entity_id
_entity_poly.type
_entity_poly.pdbx_seq_one_letter_code
_entity_poly.pdbx_strand_id
1 'polypeptide(L)'
;MNRDEQQTPTKIVVLGGGALGVTKQHIAKLLESVGYHTHVVPGTTTILATAIMPSGFTLATAESRCLNAEDFNLQMGIEVAITKAKALAHDALWQFEGYRLKQTLHEIKHDHGREAIERMRATVQPVADRPACGYLSGDPSACACPGGPCSDAVDAMAGRA
;
A
#
# COMPACT_ATOMS: atom_id res chain seq x y z
N MET A 1 -1.65 -34.26 24.01
CA MET A 1 -1.98 -32.81 24.05
C MET A 1 -0.70 -32.08 24.41
N ASN A 2 0.13 -31.73 23.41
CA ASN A 2 1.45 -31.19 23.68
C ASN A 2 1.35 -29.68 23.98
N ARG A 3 2.05 -29.21 25.01
CA ARG A 3 1.95 -27.84 25.55
C ARG A 3 2.74 -26.81 24.73
N ASP A 4 3.40 -27.23 23.65
CA ASP A 4 4.35 -26.41 22.89
C ASP A 4 3.73 -25.53 21.79
N GLU A 5 2.43 -25.65 21.51
CA GLU A 5 1.74 -24.75 20.56
C GLU A 5 1.23 -23.44 21.17
N GLN A 6 1.35 -23.25 22.49
CA GLN A 6 0.80 -22.05 23.15
C GLN A 6 1.68 -20.80 23.07
N GLN A 7 2.82 -20.86 22.39
CA GLN A 7 3.74 -19.73 22.28
C GLN A 7 4.18 -19.50 20.83
N THR A 8 3.24 -19.28 19.91
CA THR A 8 3.60 -18.65 18.63
C THR A 8 3.79 -17.15 18.87
N PRO A 9 5.02 -16.62 18.79
CA PRO A 9 5.30 -15.22 19.09
C PRO A 9 4.41 -14.31 18.25
N THR A 10 4.04 -13.18 18.86
CA THR A 10 3.39 -12.05 18.23
C THR A 10 4.24 -11.56 17.06
N LYS A 11 4.10 -12.18 15.88
CA LYS A 11 4.82 -11.80 14.67
C LYS A 11 4.19 -10.51 14.15
N ILE A 12 4.63 -9.39 14.71
CA ILE A 12 4.36 -8.06 14.20
C ILE A 12 5.30 -7.89 12.99
N VAL A 13 4.75 -7.76 11.79
CA VAL A 13 5.52 -7.26 10.66
C VAL A 13 5.65 -5.74 10.86
N VAL A 14 6.68 -5.33 11.60
CA VAL A 14 7.05 -3.94 11.80
C VAL A 14 7.83 -3.49 10.56
N LEU A 15 7.14 -2.87 9.60
CA LEU A 15 7.82 -2.15 8.53
C LEU A 15 8.32 -0.81 9.10
N GLY A 16 9.55 -0.81 9.60
CA GLY A 16 10.39 0.39 9.80
C GLY A 16 9.80 1.52 10.64
N GLY A 17 10.14 1.54 11.94
CA GLY A 17 10.19 2.77 12.75
C GLY A 17 8.87 3.52 12.94
N GLY A 18 8.02 3.00 13.82
CA GLY A 18 6.87 3.72 14.41
C GLY A 18 5.52 3.11 14.07
N ALA A 19 4.91 2.43 15.05
CA ALA A 19 3.49 2.11 15.28
C ALA A 19 2.51 1.73 14.14
N LEU A 20 2.90 1.75 12.87
CA LEU A 20 2.04 1.53 11.71
C LEU A 20 2.27 0.11 11.19
N GLY A 21 1.57 -0.85 11.80
CA GLY A 21 1.59 -2.25 11.40
C GLY A 21 0.24 -2.91 11.60
N VAL A 22 -0.05 -3.92 10.80
CA VAL A 22 -1.26 -4.72 10.95
C VAL A 22 -1.12 -5.60 12.18
N THR A 23 -2.05 -5.49 13.13
CA THR A 23 -2.01 -6.25 14.38
C THR A 23 -2.89 -7.50 14.31
N LYS A 24 -2.52 -8.55 15.06
CA LYS A 24 -3.33 -9.77 15.17
C LYS A 24 -4.77 -9.48 15.64
N GLN A 25 -4.93 -8.57 16.61
CA GLN A 25 -6.24 -8.17 17.14
C GLN A 25 -7.10 -7.48 16.08
N HIS A 26 -6.49 -6.66 15.22
CA HIS A 26 -7.20 -6.02 14.12
C HIS A 26 -7.72 -7.07 13.11
N ILE A 27 -6.88 -8.02 12.71
CA ILE A 27 -7.30 -9.11 11.81
C ILE A 27 -8.38 -9.98 12.43
N ALA A 28 -8.28 -10.30 13.73
CA ALA A 28 -9.30 -11.07 14.43
C ALA A 28 -10.66 -10.35 14.40
N LYS A 29 -10.69 -9.04 14.68
CA LYS A 29 -11.90 -8.22 14.61
C LYS A 29 -12.50 -8.15 13.20
N LEU A 30 -11.65 -8.07 12.17
CA LEU A 30 -12.12 -8.11 10.78
C LEU A 30 -12.73 -9.47 10.45
N LEU A 31 -12.08 -10.57 10.86
CA LEU A 31 -12.56 -11.93 10.62
C LEU A 31 -13.90 -12.21 11.32
N GLU A 32 -14.15 -11.63 12.49
CA GLU A 32 -15.44 -11.69 13.19
C GLU A 32 -16.58 -11.04 12.39
N SER A 33 -16.28 -10.06 11.54
CA SER A 33 -17.27 -9.39 10.69
C SER A 33 -17.58 -10.13 9.38
N VAL A 34 -16.84 -11.20 9.07
CA VAL A 34 -16.98 -11.95 7.81
C VAL A 34 -18.19 -12.86 7.86
N GLY A 35 -19.06 -12.74 6.86
CA GLY A 35 -20.17 -13.66 6.62
C GLY A 35 -19.75 -14.84 5.74
N TYR A 36 -20.28 -16.03 6.01
CA TYR A 36 -20.03 -17.24 5.23
C TYR A 36 -21.29 -17.68 4.51
N HIS A 37 -21.23 -17.72 3.18
CA HIS A 37 -22.33 -18.19 2.34
C HIS A 37 -21.96 -19.53 1.73
N THR A 38 -22.87 -20.49 1.81
CA THR A 38 -22.63 -21.85 1.34
C THR A 38 -23.54 -22.21 0.17
N HIS A 39 -23.01 -23.01 -0.75
CA HIS A 39 -23.74 -23.51 -1.89
C HIS A 39 -23.35 -24.97 -2.17
N VAL A 40 -24.36 -25.83 -2.32
CA VAL A 40 -24.16 -27.23 -2.70
C VAL A 40 -24.26 -27.33 -4.22
N VAL A 41 -23.25 -27.90 -4.87
CA VAL A 41 -23.27 -28.09 -6.31
C VAL A 41 -24.25 -29.24 -6.64
N PRO A 42 -25.33 -28.98 -7.40
CA PRO A 42 -26.35 -29.99 -7.68
C PRO A 42 -25.76 -31.25 -8.33
N GLY A 43 -26.24 -32.43 -7.90
CA GLY A 43 -25.77 -33.72 -8.43
C GLY A 43 -24.37 -34.14 -7.96
N THR A 44 -23.77 -33.42 -7.00
CA THR A 44 -22.46 -33.75 -6.44
C THR A 44 -22.46 -33.68 -4.91
N THR A 45 -21.40 -34.18 -4.28
CA THR A 45 -21.10 -33.99 -2.84
C THR A 45 -20.26 -32.73 -2.57
N THR A 46 -20.14 -31.83 -3.56
CA THR A 46 -19.30 -30.64 -3.46
C THR A 46 -20.07 -29.50 -2.81
N ILE A 47 -19.49 -28.95 -1.75
CA ILE A 47 -20.01 -27.80 -1.03
C ILE A 47 -18.99 -26.69 -1.12
N LEU A 48 -19.43 -25.53 -1.60
CA LEU A 48 -18.65 -24.31 -1.67
C LEU A 48 -19.02 -23.44 -0.47
N ALA A 49 -18.02 -22.83 0.15
CA ALA A 49 -18.20 -21.80 1.17
C ALA A 49 -17.43 -20.54 0.76
N THR A 50 -18.12 -19.41 0.71
CA THR A 50 -17.57 -18.11 0.32
C THR A 50 -17.56 -17.19 1.52
N ALA A 51 -16.37 -16.68 1.87
CA ALA A 51 -16.16 -15.69 2.90
C ALA A 51 -16.32 -14.28 2.32
N ILE A 52 -17.30 -13.53 2.81
CA ILE A 52 -17.69 -12.21 2.28
C ILE A 52 -17.63 -11.17 3.41
N MET A 53 -16.93 -10.07 3.14
CA MET A 53 -16.88 -8.91 4.03
C MET A 53 -18.24 -8.18 4.07
N PRO A 54 -18.53 -7.38 5.12
CA PRO A 54 -19.72 -6.53 5.17
C PRO A 54 -19.84 -5.56 4.00
N SER A 55 -18.73 -5.20 3.37
CA SER A 55 -18.68 -4.37 2.16
C SER A 55 -19.17 -5.09 0.90
N GLY A 56 -19.45 -6.39 0.96
CA GLY A 56 -19.74 -7.24 -0.20
C GLY A 56 -18.48 -7.77 -0.93
N PHE A 57 -17.29 -7.46 -0.43
CA PHE A 57 -16.04 -7.97 -1.01
C PHE A 57 -15.78 -9.43 -0.63
N THR A 58 -15.51 -10.28 -1.62
CA THR A 58 -15.19 -11.69 -1.41
C THR A 58 -13.73 -11.87 -1.02
N LEU A 59 -13.47 -12.40 0.17
CA LEU A 59 -12.11 -12.66 0.66
C LEU A 59 -11.56 -13.98 0.10
N ALA A 60 -12.36 -15.04 0.16
CA ALA A 60 -11.94 -16.37 -0.25
C ALA A 60 -13.16 -17.25 -0.55
N THR A 61 -12.96 -18.25 -1.41
CA THR A 61 -13.89 -19.36 -1.60
C THR A 61 -13.14 -20.66 -1.34
N ALA A 62 -13.72 -21.54 -0.54
CA ALA A 62 -13.18 -22.87 -0.25
C ALA A 62 -14.23 -23.93 -0.52
N GLU A 63 -13.77 -25.17 -0.58
CA GLU A 63 -14.62 -26.30 -0.90
C GLU A 63 -14.39 -27.51 0.00
N SER A 64 -15.47 -28.26 0.18
CA SER A 64 -15.52 -29.58 0.78
C SER A 64 -16.08 -30.55 -0.24
N ARG A 65 -15.50 -31.75 -0.33
CA ARG A 65 -15.93 -32.82 -1.22
C ARG A 65 -15.73 -34.16 -0.50
N CYS A 66 -16.69 -35.06 -0.63
CA CYS A 66 -16.60 -36.43 -0.12
C CYS A 66 -16.36 -37.40 -1.28
N LEU A 67 -15.50 -38.41 -1.06
CA LEU A 67 -15.15 -39.43 -2.05
C LEU A 67 -16.33 -40.37 -2.35
N ASN A 68 -17.10 -40.75 -1.34
CA ASN A 68 -18.27 -41.62 -1.47
C ASN A 68 -19.54 -40.85 -1.09
N ALA A 69 -20.58 -41.00 -1.91
CA ALA A 69 -21.88 -40.37 -1.66
C ALA A 69 -22.66 -41.01 -0.51
N GLU A 70 -22.41 -42.29 -0.20
CA GLU A 70 -23.11 -43.02 0.86
C GLU A 70 -22.76 -42.50 2.27
N ASP A 71 -21.54 -41.99 2.45
CA ASP A 71 -21.05 -41.41 3.71
C ASP A 71 -21.21 -39.87 3.74
N PHE A 72 -21.93 -39.29 2.77
CA PHE A 72 -22.05 -37.85 2.66
C PHE A 72 -22.96 -37.27 3.74
N ASN A 73 -22.36 -36.57 4.70
CA ASN A 73 -23.08 -35.75 5.67
C ASN A 73 -23.00 -34.28 5.24
N LEU A 74 -24.14 -33.73 4.81
CA LEU A 74 -24.25 -32.33 4.36
C LEU A 74 -23.77 -31.34 5.42
N GLN A 75 -24.18 -31.53 6.68
CA GLN A 75 -23.83 -30.61 7.76
C GLN A 75 -22.32 -30.63 8.02
N MET A 76 -21.72 -31.82 8.09
CA MET A 76 -20.27 -31.96 8.24
C MET A 76 -19.52 -31.32 7.07
N GLY A 77 -20.01 -31.52 5.84
CA GLY A 77 -19.40 -30.93 4.66
C GLY A 77 -19.48 -29.40 4.65
N ILE A 78 -20.58 -28.81 5.12
CA ILE A 78 -20.74 -27.36 5.33
C ILE A 78 -19.72 -26.85 6.36
N GLU A 79 -19.61 -27.52 7.51
CA GLU A 79 -18.69 -27.13 8.58
C GLU A 79 -17.22 -27.16 8.10
N VAL A 80 -16.83 -28.19 7.35
CA VAL A 80 -15.48 -28.30 6.75
C VAL A 80 -15.24 -27.20 5.73
N ALA A 81 -16.20 -26.92 4.85
CA ALA A 81 -16.07 -25.86 3.84
C ALA A 81 -15.92 -24.48 4.50
N ILE A 82 -16.74 -24.17 5.51
CA ILE A 82 -16.65 -22.91 6.27
C ILE A 82 -15.31 -22.81 7.00
N THR A 83 -14.85 -23.89 7.63
CA THR A 83 -13.56 -23.90 8.36
C THR A 83 -12.39 -23.58 7.42
N LYS A 84 -12.38 -24.19 6.23
CA LYS A 84 -11.38 -23.89 5.19
C LYS A 84 -11.49 -22.45 4.69
N ALA A 85 -12.71 -21.98 4.41
CA ALA A 85 -12.95 -20.62 3.95
C ALA A 85 -12.49 -19.58 4.99
N LYS A 86 -12.71 -19.85 6.28
CA LYS A 86 -12.25 -19.02 7.39
C LYS A 86 -10.73 -18.92 7.47
N ALA A 87 -10.03 -20.05 7.31
CA ALA A 87 -8.56 -20.05 7.28
C ALA A 87 -8.01 -19.25 6.11
N LEU A 88 -8.54 -19.44 4.90
CA LEU A 88 -8.15 -18.67 3.72
C LEU A 88 -8.49 -17.18 3.86
N ALA A 89 -9.65 -16.86 4.42
CA ALA A 89 -10.05 -15.47 4.67
C ALA A 89 -9.12 -14.77 5.66
N HIS A 90 -8.68 -15.46 6.72
CA HIS A 90 -7.69 -14.93 7.65
C HIS A 90 -6.39 -14.53 6.94
N ASP A 91 -5.86 -15.42 6.09
CA ASP A 91 -4.61 -15.16 5.37
C ASP A 91 -4.78 -14.05 4.32
N ALA A 92 -5.93 -14.03 3.62
CA ALA A 92 -6.28 -12.98 2.69
C ALA A 92 -6.38 -11.61 3.38
N LEU A 93 -6.97 -11.53 4.58
CA LEU A 93 -7.04 -10.28 5.35
C LEU A 93 -5.64 -9.74 5.70
N TRP A 94 -4.70 -10.62 6.08
CA TRP A 94 -3.31 -10.21 6.30
C TRP A 94 -2.68 -9.60 5.04
N GLN A 95 -2.89 -10.25 3.89
CA GLN A 95 -2.37 -9.76 2.62
C GLN A 95 -3.00 -8.43 2.21
N PHE A 96 -4.33 -8.31 2.32
CA PHE A 96 -5.05 -7.11 1.91
C PHE A 96 -4.80 -5.92 2.83
N GLU A 97 -4.73 -6.12 4.15
CA GLU A 97 -4.39 -5.04 5.08
C GLU A 97 -2.93 -4.60 4.91
N GLY A 98 -2.01 -5.54 4.64
CA GLY A 98 -0.63 -5.23 4.29
C GLY A 98 -0.52 -4.43 3.00
N TYR A 99 -1.26 -4.83 1.96
CA TYR A 99 -1.34 -4.12 0.69
C TYR A 99 -1.93 -2.72 0.88
N ARG A 100 -3.08 -2.59 1.55
CA ARG A 100 -3.75 -1.32 1.85
C ARG A 100 -2.78 -0.35 2.51
N LEU A 101 -2.11 -0.79 3.58
CA LEU A 101 -1.15 0.06 4.29
C LEU A 101 0.02 0.49 3.38
N LYS A 102 0.58 -0.44 2.61
CA LYS A 102 1.70 -0.15 1.70
C LYS A 102 1.30 0.82 0.60
N GLN A 103 0.11 0.64 0.02
CA GLN A 103 -0.45 1.49 -1.02
C GLN A 103 -0.71 2.90 -0.50
N THR A 104 -1.35 3.03 0.67
CA THR A 104 -1.56 4.33 1.33
C THR A 104 -0.23 5.05 1.58
N LEU A 105 0.82 4.34 2.05
CA LEU A 105 2.14 4.94 2.24
C LEU A 105 2.80 5.36 0.92
N HIS A 106 2.57 4.61 -0.17
CA HIS A 106 3.10 4.95 -1.48
C HIS A 106 2.44 6.24 -2.02
N GLU A 107 1.12 6.34 -1.90
CA GLU A 107 0.33 7.52 -2.30
C GLU A 107 0.77 8.78 -1.53
N ILE A 108 0.85 8.69 -0.19
CA ILE A 108 1.33 9.79 0.66
C ILE A 108 2.72 10.27 0.23
N LYS A 109 3.65 9.34 -0.03
CA LYS A 109 5.00 9.69 -0.49
C LYS A 109 5.00 10.36 -1.86
N HIS A 110 4.19 9.86 -2.77
CA HIS A 110 4.08 10.40 -4.12
C HIS A 110 3.51 11.82 -4.11
N ASP A 111 2.44 12.05 -3.35
CA ASP A 111 1.78 13.35 -3.26
C ASP A 111 2.68 14.39 -2.61
N HIS A 112 3.32 14.06 -1.48
CA HIS A 112 4.30 14.95 -0.85
C HIS A 112 5.53 15.20 -1.71
N GLY A 113 5.99 14.20 -2.47
CA GLY A 113 7.09 14.36 -3.43
C GLY A 113 6.73 15.34 -4.54
N ARG A 114 5.52 15.23 -5.10
CA ARG A 114 5.00 16.17 -6.11
C ARG A 114 4.88 17.58 -5.56
N GLU A 115 4.29 17.75 -4.38
CA GLU A 115 4.19 19.05 -3.72
C GLU A 115 5.56 19.68 -3.42
N ALA A 116 6.54 18.87 -3.03
CA ALA A 116 7.91 19.35 -2.79
C ALA A 116 8.56 19.84 -4.10
N ILE A 117 8.44 19.08 -5.18
CA ILE A 117 8.95 19.46 -6.52
C ILE A 117 8.25 20.73 -7.02
N GLU A 118 6.95 20.85 -6.84
CA GLU A 118 6.21 22.04 -7.27
C GLU A 118 6.64 23.29 -6.50
N ARG A 119 6.85 23.18 -5.18
CA ARG A 119 7.42 24.28 -4.37
C ARG A 119 8.82 24.67 -4.82
N MET A 120 9.67 23.69 -5.14
CA MET A 120 11.00 23.96 -5.68
C MET A 120 10.91 24.65 -7.04
N ARG A 121 10.03 24.17 -7.94
CA ARG A 121 9.79 24.77 -9.25
C ARG A 121 9.33 26.22 -9.14
N ALA A 122 8.38 26.51 -8.24
CA ALA A 122 7.90 27.87 -7.99
C ALA A 122 9.01 28.82 -7.52
N THR A 123 10.04 28.29 -6.86
CA THR A 123 11.21 29.07 -6.41
C THR A 123 12.25 29.27 -7.52
N VAL A 124 12.31 28.34 -8.49
CA VAL A 124 13.25 28.36 -9.62
C VAL A 124 12.70 29.09 -10.84
N GLN A 125 11.37 29.19 -10.98
CA GLN A 125 10.76 29.90 -12.09
C GLN A 125 11.26 31.35 -12.12
N PRO A 126 11.65 31.87 -13.30
CA PRO A 126 12.06 33.25 -13.42
C PRO A 126 10.87 34.12 -13.00
N VAL A 127 11.00 34.81 -11.87
CA VAL A 127 10.11 35.90 -11.54
C VAL A 127 10.24 36.90 -12.70
N ALA A 128 9.14 37.27 -13.35
CA ALA A 128 9.16 38.16 -14.52
C ALA A 128 9.98 39.45 -14.30
N ASP A 129 10.14 39.85 -13.03
CA ASP A 129 10.85 41.06 -12.59
C ASP A 129 12.24 40.80 -11.99
N ARG A 130 12.81 39.58 -12.10
CA ARG A 130 14.17 39.26 -11.61
C ARG A 130 15.06 38.85 -12.78
N PRO A 131 16.12 39.62 -13.11
CA PRO A 131 16.96 39.31 -14.26
C PRO A 131 17.60 37.94 -14.05
N ALA A 132 17.45 37.04 -15.04
CA ALA A 132 18.12 35.76 -15.04
C ALA A 132 19.63 36.00 -15.01
N CYS A 133 20.35 35.29 -14.14
CA CYS A 133 21.81 35.29 -14.18
C CYS A 133 22.25 34.87 -15.60
N GLY A 134 23.08 35.68 -16.27
CA GLY A 134 23.51 35.44 -17.65
C GLY A 134 24.14 34.06 -17.89
N TYR A 135 24.64 33.40 -16.84
CA TYR A 135 25.11 32.02 -16.88
C TYR A 135 24.00 31.00 -17.22
N LEU A 136 22.76 31.24 -16.80
CA LEU A 136 21.61 30.36 -17.07
C LEU A 136 20.90 30.69 -18.39
N SER A 137 20.94 31.95 -18.84
CA SER A 137 20.31 32.36 -20.11
C SER A 137 21.22 32.18 -21.33
N GLY A 138 22.54 32.02 -21.12
CA GLY A 138 23.52 32.00 -22.22
C GLY A 138 23.71 33.37 -22.90
N ASP A 139 23.05 34.40 -22.37
CA ASP A 139 23.19 35.78 -22.82
C ASP A 139 24.18 36.50 -21.90
N PRO A 140 25.39 36.83 -22.37
CA PRO A 140 26.41 37.49 -21.56
C PRO A 140 26.01 38.92 -21.14
N SER A 141 25.06 39.54 -21.83
CA SER A 141 24.53 40.87 -21.47
C SER A 141 23.58 40.83 -20.26
N ALA A 142 23.05 39.64 -19.91
CA ALA A 142 22.18 39.44 -18.75
C ALA A 142 22.93 39.23 -17.42
N CYS A 143 24.27 39.14 -17.44
CA CYS A 143 25.10 39.05 -16.23
C CYS A 143 25.31 40.40 -15.51
N ALA A 144 24.73 41.50 -16.00
CA ALA A 144 24.85 42.82 -15.40
C ALA A 144 23.86 43.03 -14.25
N CYS A 145 24.07 42.35 -13.13
CA CYS A 145 23.48 42.78 -11.86
C CYS A 145 24.30 43.99 -11.36
N PRO A 146 23.71 45.18 -11.17
CA PRO A 146 24.44 46.32 -10.63
C PRO A 146 25.02 45.98 -9.25
N GLY A 147 26.35 45.97 -9.12
CA GLY A 147 27.07 45.66 -7.88
C GLY A 147 27.23 44.16 -7.55
N GLY A 148 27.11 43.27 -8.54
CA GLY A 148 27.33 41.83 -8.36
C GLY A 148 28.77 41.39 -8.70
N PRO A 149 29.24 40.23 -8.19
CA PRO A 149 30.59 39.73 -8.47
C PRO A 149 30.85 39.46 -9.98
N CYS A 150 29.78 39.39 -10.78
CA CYS A 150 29.87 39.24 -12.23
C CYS A 150 30.19 40.56 -12.95
N SER A 151 29.79 41.73 -12.46
CA SER A 151 30.15 43.02 -13.09
C SER A 151 31.62 43.37 -12.88
N ASP A 152 32.18 43.03 -11.70
CA ASP A 152 33.58 43.29 -11.35
C ASP A 152 34.56 42.57 -12.28
N ALA A 153 34.18 41.41 -12.81
CA ALA A 153 34.99 40.63 -13.74
C ALA A 153 34.99 41.21 -15.17
N VAL A 154 33.90 41.86 -15.60
CA VAL A 154 33.80 42.48 -16.93
C VAL A 154 34.58 43.80 -16.96
N ASP A 155 34.48 44.59 -15.89
CA ASP A 155 35.23 45.86 -15.77
C ASP A 155 36.74 45.62 -15.67
N ALA A 156 37.16 44.55 -14.99
CA ALA A 156 38.57 44.14 -14.93
C ALA A 156 39.15 43.69 -16.30
N MET A 157 38.29 43.25 -17.22
CA MET A 157 38.67 42.87 -18.60
C MET A 157 38.67 44.08 -19.54
N ALA A 158 37.75 45.03 -19.36
CA ALA A 158 37.65 46.25 -20.18
C ALA A 158 38.77 47.27 -19.90
N GLY A 159 39.42 47.20 -18.73
CA GLY A 159 40.58 48.04 -18.38
C GLY A 159 41.93 47.55 -18.92
N ARG A 160 41.97 46.49 -19.74
CA ARG A 160 43.19 46.01 -20.42
C ARG A 160 43.06 46.20 -21.94
N ALA A 161 43.11 47.45 -22.39
CA ALA A 161 43.34 47.83 -23.78
C ALA A 161 44.46 48.88 -23.83
#